data_AF-A0A062XZG7-F1
#
_entry.id   AF-A0A062XZG7-F1
#
_cell.length_a   1.000
_cell.length_b   1.000
_cell.length_c   1.000
_cell.angle_alpha   90.00
_cell.angle_beta   90.00
_cell.angle_gamma   90.00
#
_symmetry.space_group_name_H-M   'P 1'
#
loop_
_entity.id
_entity.type
_entity.pdbx_description
1 polymer ?
#
loop_
_entity_poly.entity_id
_entity_poly.type
_entity_poly.pdbx_seq_one_letter_code
_entity_poly.pdbx_strand_id
1 'polypeptide(L)'
;MKSFGPHLGLTVLLLLLVPQVTGVRAQAPEKAQPVFVVNQPETVRVEGEVRLAGPIEGEVSIRGPIPQGKAITIGEVEVPPVQKTDVTRLVRAGTVDTEGFAAMVVSLAGMQRSAPTKAGDVGVVLLPAEELPTRAWEEQGQLLFAVESHALSSPGSPPYFASQPLRATVAFPRYRVLLYNASDRTVAVTVYVYLTN
;
A
#
# COMPACT_ATOMS: atom_id res chain seq x y z
N MET A 1 -72.33 -59.57 -52.41
CA MET A 1 -73.14 -58.84 -53.42
C MET A 1 -73.35 -57.44 -52.86
N LYS A 2 -73.21 -56.32 -53.55
CA LYS A 2 -72.88 -55.90 -54.92
C LYS A 2 -72.63 -54.37 -54.75
N SER A 3 -71.53 -53.81 -55.29
CA SER A 3 -71.52 -52.96 -56.51
C SER A 3 -72.31 -51.63 -56.32
N PHE A 4 -71.89 -50.42 -56.70
CA PHE A 4 -70.91 -49.86 -57.65
C PHE A 4 -70.83 -48.33 -57.38
N GLY A 5 -69.77 -47.63 -57.82
CA GLY A 5 -69.73 -46.16 -57.98
C GLY A 5 -70.65 -45.65 -59.10
N PRO A 6 -70.66 -44.35 -59.52
CA PRO A 6 -69.45 -43.67 -60.01
C PRO A 6 -69.32 -42.12 -59.84
N HIS A 7 -68.08 -41.66 -60.01
CA HIS A 7 -67.52 -40.48 -60.70
C HIS A 7 -68.24 -39.11 -60.81
N LEU A 8 -67.52 -38.05 -60.41
CA LEU A 8 -67.00 -36.91 -61.20
C LEU A 8 -66.27 -36.00 -60.19
N GLY A 9 -65.06 -35.45 -60.34
CA GLY A 9 -64.13 -35.28 -61.44
C GLY A 9 -63.42 -33.93 -61.24
N LEU A 10 -62.07 -33.92 -61.30
CA LEU A 10 -61.17 -32.74 -61.49
C LEU A 10 -61.11 -31.68 -60.34
N THR A 11 -59.99 -31.10 -59.91
CA THR A 11 -58.63 -30.95 -60.45
C THR A 11 -57.66 -30.66 -59.29
N VAL A 12 -56.45 -31.19 -59.42
CA VAL A 12 -55.26 -30.99 -58.58
C VAL A 12 -54.68 -29.58 -58.78
N LEU A 13 -54.27 -28.89 -57.71
CA LEU A 13 -52.98 -28.19 -57.75
C LEU A 13 -52.29 -28.19 -56.38
N LEU A 14 -51.10 -28.76 -56.42
CA LEU A 14 -50.14 -28.97 -55.35
C LEU A 14 -49.37 -27.66 -55.09
N LEU A 15 -49.27 -27.22 -53.84
CA LEU A 15 -48.20 -26.30 -53.41
C LEU A 15 -47.70 -26.75 -52.03
N LEU A 16 -46.51 -27.33 -52.07
CA LEU A 16 -45.70 -27.75 -50.93
C LEU A 16 -45.18 -26.51 -50.17
N LEU A 17 -45.40 -26.46 -48.85
CA LEU A 17 -44.49 -25.80 -47.92
C LEU A 17 -44.59 -26.47 -46.53
N VAL A 18 -43.49 -27.11 -46.14
CA VAL A 18 -43.25 -27.84 -44.88
C VAL A 18 -42.67 -26.84 -43.84
N PRO A 19 -42.89 -27.03 -42.52
CA PRO A 19 -43.16 -25.97 -41.55
C PRO A 19 -41.89 -25.47 -40.87
N GLN A 20 -41.97 -24.34 -40.15
CA GLN A 20 -41.01 -24.02 -39.10
C GLN A 20 -41.72 -23.48 -37.86
N VAL A 21 -41.58 -24.26 -36.80
CA VAL A 21 -42.00 -24.04 -35.42
C VAL A 21 -41.32 -22.77 -34.88
N THR A 22 -42.09 -21.76 -34.50
CA THR A 22 -41.57 -20.56 -33.83
C THR A 22 -41.34 -20.84 -32.35
N GLY A 23 -40.15 -21.32 -32.03
CA GLY A 23 -39.61 -21.34 -30.67
C GLY A 23 -39.19 -19.93 -30.24
N VAL A 24 -39.78 -19.43 -29.16
CA VAL A 24 -39.31 -18.22 -28.47
C VAL A 24 -37.95 -18.52 -27.83
N ARG A 25 -36.88 -17.93 -28.37
CA ARG A 25 -35.49 -18.11 -27.91
C ARG A 25 -35.19 -17.08 -26.82
N ALA A 26 -34.92 -17.55 -25.61
CA ALA A 26 -34.41 -16.73 -24.51
C ALA A 26 -33.08 -16.05 -24.93
N GLN A 27 -33.00 -14.74 -24.73
CA GLN A 27 -31.77 -13.97 -24.91
C GLN A 27 -30.74 -14.41 -23.86
N ALA A 28 -29.56 -14.82 -24.33
CA ALA A 28 -28.45 -15.19 -23.46
C ALA A 28 -27.91 -13.96 -22.72
N PRO A 29 -27.50 -14.08 -21.46
CA PRO A 29 -26.86 -12.98 -20.74
C PRO A 29 -25.55 -12.61 -21.43
N GLU A 30 -25.33 -11.31 -21.62
CA GLU A 30 -24.10 -10.73 -22.14
C GLU A 30 -22.93 -11.23 -21.28
N LYS A 31 -22.06 -12.05 -21.89
CA LYS A 31 -20.87 -12.59 -21.21
C LYS A 31 -20.02 -11.41 -20.77
N ALA A 32 -19.88 -11.23 -19.46
CA ALA A 32 -18.87 -10.35 -18.89
C ALA A 32 -17.51 -10.65 -19.53
N GLN A 33 -16.94 -9.65 -20.20
CA GLN A 33 -15.57 -9.77 -20.71
C GLN A 33 -14.60 -9.74 -19.52
N PRO A 34 -13.70 -10.72 -19.40
CA PRO A 34 -12.66 -10.66 -18.39
C PRO A 34 -11.69 -9.53 -18.73
N VAL A 35 -11.73 -8.46 -17.92
CA VAL A 35 -10.71 -7.41 -17.95
C VAL A 35 -9.55 -7.89 -17.09
N PHE A 36 -8.43 -8.21 -17.73
CA PHE A 36 -7.18 -8.50 -17.03
C PHE A 36 -6.52 -7.18 -16.66
N VAL A 37 -6.64 -6.78 -15.40
CA VAL A 37 -5.79 -5.73 -14.83
C VAL A 37 -4.46 -6.38 -14.44
N VAL A 38 -3.47 -6.24 -15.30
CA VAL A 38 -2.09 -6.63 -15.01
C VAL A 38 -1.46 -5.51 -14.20
N ASN A 39 -1.58 -5.57 -12.88
CA ASN A 39 -0.62 -4.90 -12.01
C ASN A 39 0.50 -5.91 -11.77
N GLN A 40 1.69 -5.69 -12.36
CA GLN A 40 2.87 -6.52 -12.13
C GLN A 40 3.66 -5.95 -10.95
N PRO A 41 3.50 -6.45 -9.71
CA PRO A 41 4.59 -6.40 -8.76
C PRO A 41 5.61 -7.48 -9.16
N GLU A 42 6.88 -7.16 -9.01
CA GLU A 42 8.00 -8.06 -9.28
C GLU A 42 7.75 -9.47 -8.74
N THR A 43 8.00 -10.48 -9.57
CA THR A 43 7.84 -11.88 -9.19
C THR A 43 8.84 -12.20 -8.06
N VAL A 44 8.35 -12.30 -6.82
CA VAL A 44 9.19 -12.70 -5.69
C VAL A 44 9.49 -14.20 -5.83
N ARG A 45 10.73 -14.52 -6.22
CA ARG A 45 11.24 -15.89 -6.29
C ARG A 45 11.72 -16.31 -4.91
N VAL A 46 10.96 -17.18 -4.26
CA VAL A 46 11.36 -17.81 -2.99
C VAL A 46 12.10 -19.10 -3.32
N GLU A 47 13.42 -19.15 -3.09
CA GLU A 47 14.23 -20.36 -3.20
C GLU A 47 14.63 -20.84 -1.81
N GLY A 48 14.34 -22.11 -1.48
CA GLY A 48 14.76 -22.74 -0.23
C GLY A 48 15.27 -24.15 -0.50
N GLU A 49 16.42 -24.51 0.07
CA GLU A 49 16.95 -25.86 0.03
C GLU A 49 16.72 -26.55 1.38
N VAL A 50 15.83 -27.54 1.40
CA VAL A 50 15.55 -28.36 2.59
C VAL A 50 16.31 -29.68 2.44
N ARG A 51 17.41 -29.86 3.19
CA ARG A 51 18.13 -31.13 3.24
C ARG A 51 17.69 -31.93 4.47
N LEU A 52 16.84 -32.93 4.23
CA LEU A 52 16.46 -33.93 5.23
C LEU A 52 16.69 -35.33 4.65
N ALA A 53 17.15 -36.25 5.51
CA ALA A 53 17.29 -37.66 5.16
C ALA A 53 15.91 -38.36 5.27
N GLY A 54 15.06 -38.17 4.27
CA GLY A 54 13.72 -38.79 4.18
C GLY A 54 12.81 -38.09 3.15
N PRO A 55 11.67 -38.70 2.75
CA PRO A 55 10.71 -38.03 1.87
C PRO A 55 10.09 -36.83 2.60
N ILE A 56 10.24 -35.64 2.02
CA ILE A 56 9.67 -34.39 2.54
C ILE A 56 8.34 -34.15 1.81
N GLU A 57 7.22 -34.36 2.49
CA GLU A 57 5.95 -33.76 2.10
C GLU A 57 5.87 -32.38 2.78
N GLY A 58 6.25 -31.34 2.05
CA GLY A 58 6.17 -29.95 2.50
C GLY A 58 5.16 -29.19 1.66
N GLU A 59 4.08 -28.72 2.28
CA GLU A 59 3.12 -27.82 1.65
C GLU A 59 3.48 -26.37 1.99
N VAL A 60 3.90 -25.60 0.99
CA VAL A 60 4.01 -24.14 1.11
C VAL A 60 2.67 -23.54 0.73
N SER A 61 1.84 -23.21 1.72
CA SER A 61 0.56 -22.53 1.49
C SER A 61 0.70 -21.02 1.72
N ILE A 62 0.39 -20.23 0.70
CA ILE A 62 0.25 -18.77 0.82
C ILE A 62 -1.17 -18.50 1.31
N ARG A 63 -1.30 -18.11 2.59
CA ARG A 63 -2.59 -17.78 3.19
C ARG A 63 -2.92 -16.31 2.93
N GLY A 64 -3.35 -16.01 1.70
CA GLY A 64 -3.84 -14.69 1.29
C GLY A 64 -2.81 -13.82 0.54
N PRO A 65 -3.23 -12.65 0.02
CA PRO A 65 -2.36 -11.78 -0.76
C PRO A 65 -1.20 -11.25 0.09
N ILE A 66 0.03 -11.39 -0.42
CA ILE A 66 1.24 -10.83 0.20
C ILE A 66 1.27 -9.32 -0.11
N PRO A 67 1.15 -8.43 0.89
CA PRO A 67 1.20 -7.00 0.67
C PRO A 67 2.52 -6.60 0.03
N GLN A 68 2.47 -6.02 -1.17
CA GLN A 68 3.65 -5.54 -1.89
C GLN A 68 4.04 -4.12 -1.51
N GLY A 69 3.12 -3.38 -0.90
CA GLY A 69 3.40 -2.07 -0.32
C GLY A 69 2.29 -1.59 0.60
N LYS A 70 2.64 -0.66 1.49
CA LYS A 70 1.70 -0.04 2.44
C LYS A 70 2.08 1.41 2.66
N ALA A 71 1.16 2.32 2.35
CA ALA A 71 1.30 3.73 2.68
C ALA A 71 0.78 4.00 4.09
N ILE A 72 1.59 4.71 4.88
CA ILE A 72 1.27 5.12 6.25
C ILE A 72 1.47 6.64 6.31
N THR A 73 0.47 7.34 6.84
CA THR A 73 0.53 8.79 7.03
C THR A 73 0.28 9.09 8.49
N ILE A 74 1.22 9.83 9.09
CA ILE A 74 1.00 10.49 10.37
C ILE A 74 0.58 11.90 10.04
N GLY A 75 -0.67 12.22 10.39
CA GLY A 75 -1.33 13.47 10.05
C GLY A 75 -0.60 14.70 10.59
N GLU A 76 -1.13 15.88 10.28
CA GLU A 76 -0.50 17.15 10.67
C GLU A 76 -0.27 17.24 12.19
N VAL A 77 0.99 17.26 12.61
CA VAL A 77 1.44 17.42 14.00
C VAL A 77 2.15 18.76 14.15
N GLU A 78 1.77 19.54 15.16
CA GLU A 78 2.49 20.77 15.51
C GLU A 78 3.77 20.44 16.29
N VAL A 79 4.91 20.89 15.77
CA VAL A 79 6.23 20.63 16.34
C VAL A 79 6.84 21.96 16.81
N PRO A 80 6.88 22.21 18.13
CA PRO A 80 7.51 23.40 18.68
C PRO A 80 9.04 23.35 18.51
N PRO A 81 9.74 24.48 18.64
CA PRO A 81 11.21 24.51 18.66
C PRO A 81 11.80 23.54 19.70
N VAL A 82 12.44 22.49 19.22
CA VAL A 82 13.16 21.49 20.01
C VAL A 82 14.34 20.98 19.19
N GLN A 83 15.53 21.04 19.78
CA GLN A 83 16.75 20.56 19.13
C GLN A 83 16.72 19.04 19.05
N LYS A 84 17.28 18.50 17.97
CA LYS A 84 17.47 17.04 17.81
C LYS A 84 18.23 16.41 18.98
N THR A 85 19.18 17.14 19.56
CA THR A 85 19.98 16.70 20.71
C THR A 85 19.19 16.68 22.01
N ASP A 86 18.05 17.38 22.08
CA ASP A 86 17.12 17.37 23.22
C ASP A 86 16.12 16.20 23.06
N VAL A 87 16.69 15.00 22.99
CA VAL A 87 16.03 13.75 22.60
C VAL A 87 14.83 13.37 23.47
N THR A 88 14.80 13.76 24.75
CA THR A 88 13.68 13.48 25.67
C THR A 88 12.49 14.41 25.47
N ARG A 89 12.71 15.56 24.79
CA ARG A 89 11.68 16.56 24.50
C ARG A 89 11.14 16.48 23.08
N LEU A 90 11.60 15.50 22.29
CA LEU A 90 11.06 15.27 20.95
C LEU A 90 9.58 14.93 21.00
N VAL A 91 8.84 15.42 20.00
CA VAL A 91 7.40 15.19 19.91
C VAL A 91 7.14 13.76 19.48
N ARG A 92 6.43 12.98 20.30
CA ARG A 92 6.00 11.61 19.98
C ARG A 92 4.77 11.68 19.07
N ALA A 93 4.92 11.31 17.81
CA ALA A 93 3.89 11.46 16.77
C ALA A 93 3.13 10.16 16.45
N GLY A 94 3.57 9.02 16.99
CA GLY A 94 2.90 7.73 16.83
C GLY A 94 3.88 6.59 16.63
N THR A 95 3.43 5.54 15.94
CA THR A 95 4.22 4.35 15.63
C THR A 95 3.98 3.89 14.20
N VAL A 96 4.93 3.16 13.64
CA VAL A 96 4.88 2.53 12.31
C VAL A 96 5.13 1.04 12.49
N ASP A 97 4.14 0.23 12.14
CA ASP A 97 4.28 -1.24 12.06
C ASP A 97 4.84 -1.62 10.70
N THR A 98 5.97 -2.31 10.70
CA THR A 98 6.80 -2.63 9.53
C THR A 98 6.94 -4.13 9.28
N GLU A 99 6.25 -4.96 10.06
CA GLU A 99 6.22 -6.41 9.89
C GLU A 99 5.79 -6.80 8.47
N GLY A 100 6.51 -7.76 7.87
CA GLY A 100 6.24 -8.26 6.53
C GLY A 100 6.80 -7.43 5.38
N PHE A 101 7.60 -6.39 5.66
CA PHE A 101 8.25 -5.55 4.65
C PHE A 101 9.78 -5.53 4.83
N ALA A 102 10.53 -5.49 3.73
CA ALA A 102 11.99 -5.45 3.75
C ALA A 102 12.58 -4.02 3.73
N ALA A 103 11.83 -3.05 3.22
CA ALA A 103 12.27 -1.67 3.08
C ALA A 103 11.16 -0.66 3.39
N MET A 104 11.58 0.55 3.72
CA MET A 104 10.72 1.70 3.92
C MET A 104 11.27 2.91 3.17
N VAL A 105 10.39 3.78 2.72
CA VAL A 105 10.72 5.12 2.21
C VAL A 105 10.05 6.13 3.14
N VAL A 106 10.86 6.97 3.78
CA VAL A 106 10.42 7.98 4.75
C VAL A 106 10.56 9.35 4.13
N SER A 107 9.49 10.13 4.17
CA SER A 107 9.53 11.54 3.82
C SER A 107 8.68 12.35 4.80
N LEU A 108 9.02 13.62 4.94
CA LEU A 108 8.22 14.58 5.67
C LEU A 108 7.91 15.77 4.78
N ALA A 109 6.75 16.35 4.99
CA ALA A 109 6.40 17.66 4.46
C ALA A 109 5.85 18.50 5.61
N GLY A 110 6.03 19.81 5.52
CA GLY A 110 5.51 20.68 6.54
C GLY A 110 5.25 22.08 6.05
N MET A 111 4.61 22.84 6.92
CA MET A 111 4.28 24.24 6.73
C MET A 111 4.75 25.05 7.93
N GLN A 112 5.46 26.13 7.66
CA GLN A 112 5.78 27.15 8.66
C GLN A 112 4.52 27.98 8.94
N ARG A 113 4.07 28.02 10.20
CA ARG A 113 2.95 28.90 10.61
C ARG A 113 3.33 30.38 10.54
N SER A 114 4.61 30.67 10.65
CA SER A 114 5.21 32.00 10.53
C SER A 114 6.64 31.87 10.01
N ALA A 115 7.13 32.86 9.27
CA ALA A 115 8.51 32.87 8.78
C ALA A 115 9.53 32.75 9.94
N PRO A 116 10.46 31.78 9.88
CA PRO A 116 11.51 31.65 10.88
C PRO A 116 12.50 32.80 10.77
N THR A 117 13.09 33.18 11.90
CA THR A 117 14.19 34.17 11.91
C THR A 117 15.55 33.51 11.88
N LYS A 118 15.61 32.20 12.21
CA LYS A 118 16.82 31.38 12.17
C LYS A 118 16.57 30.11 11.37
N ALA A 119 17.54 29.73 10.55
CA ALA A 119 17.50 28.45 9.86
C ALA A 119 17.64 27.28 10.85
N GLY A 120 16.89 26.21 10.61
CA GLY A 120 16.98 24.98 11.41
C GLY A 120 16.32 23.80 10.72
N ASP A 121 16.81 22.61 11.01
CA ASP A 121 16.26 21.38 10.46
C ASP A 121 14.96 21.00 11.17
N VAL A 122 13.97 20.63 10.37
CA VAL A 122 12.74 19.97 10.82
C VAL A 122 12.84 18.53 10.37
N GLY A 123 12.69 17.59 11.29
CA GLY A 123 12.95 16.19 10.96
C GLY A 123 12.10 15.20 11.74
N VAL A 124 12.09 13.99 11.19
CA VAL A 124 11.49 12.80 11.76
C VAL A 124 12.57 11.78 12.07
N VAL A 125 12.47 11.18 13.24
CA VAL A 125 13.31 10.08 13.71
C VAL A 125 12.41 8.88 13.96
N LEU A 126 12.67 7.78 13.26
CA LEU A 126 12.06 6.49 13.52
C LEU A 126 13.00 5.68 14.41
N LEU A 127 12.65 5.55 15.68
CA LEU A 127 13.40 4.78 16.68
C LEU A 127 12.77 3.39 16.81
N PRO A 128 13.51 2.28 16.80
CA PRO A 128 12.91 0.97 17.03
C PRO A 128 12.18 0.89 18.37
N ALA A 129 11.00 0.26 18.38
CA ALA A 129 10.19 0.09 19.59
C ALA A 129 10.63 -1.14 20.42
N GLU A 130 11.94 -1.30 20.59
CA GLU A 130 12.58 -2.39 21.33
C GLU A 130 13.17 -1.89 22.65
N GLU A 131 13.36 -2.79 23.62
CA GLU A 131 13.80 -2.44 24.97
C GLU A 131 15.16 -1.71 24.97
N LEU A 132 16.16 -2.24 24.26
CA LEU A 132 17.51 -1.69 24.27
C LEU A 132 17.58 -0.27 23.65
N PRO A 133 17.05 -0.01 22.43
CA PRO A 133 16.99 1.34 21.88
C PRO A 133 16.15 2.29 22.73
N THR A 134 15.09 1.80 23.37
CA THR A 134 14.24 2.61 24.24
C THR A 134 14.99 3.06 25.49
N ARG A 135 15.67 2.15 26.20
CA ARG A 135 16.49 2.52 27.36
C ARG A 135 17.63 3.45 26.99
N ALA A 136 18.34 3.16 25.91
CA ALA A 136 19.42 4.04 25.43
C ALA A 136 18.91 5.46 25.16
N TRP A 137 17.71 5.60 24.60
CA TRP A 137 17.07 6.89 24.37
C TRP A 137 16.62 7.57 25.67
N GLU A 138 15.90 6.86 26.54
CA GLU A 138 15.30 7.46 27.74
C GLU A 138 16.33 7.75 28.84
N GLU A 139 17.33 6.89 29.01
CA GLU A 139 18.33 6.99 30.08
C GLU A 139 19.59 7.75 29.66
N GLN A 140 20.03 7.59 28.40
CA GLN A 140 21.33 8.11 27.93
C GLN A 140 21.20 9.12 26.79
N GLY A 141 19.99 9.35 26.31
CA GLY A 141 19.74 10.25 25.19
C GLY A 141 20.34 9.79 23.85
N GLN A 142 20.51 8.47 23.67
CA GLN A 142 21.09 7.89 22.47
C GLN A 142 20.03 7.28 21.55
N LEU A 143 20.04 7.68 20.28
CA LEU A 143 19.12 7.18 19.25
C LEU A 143 19.74 6.00 18.51
N LEU A 144 19.70 4.82 19.11
CA LEU A 144 20.27 3.61 18.52
C LEU A 144 19.42 3.09 17.34
N PHE A 145 20.09 2.78 16.23
CA PHE A 145 19.50 2.24 14.99
C PHE A 145 18.39 3.10 14.37
N ALA A 146 18.36 4.39 14.71
CA ALA A 146 17.33 5.29 14.22
C ALA A 146 17.46 5.56 12.72
N VAL A 147 16.32 5.65 12.04
CA VAL A 147 16.22 6.15 10.66
C VAL A 147 15.73 7.59 10.72
N GLU A 148 16.38 8.49 9.99
CA GLU A 148 16.09 9.93 10.10
C GLU A 148 15.98 10.60 8.74
N SER A 149 14.90 11.33 8.51
CA SER A 149 14.72 12.21 7.36
C SER A 149 14.48 13.63 7.87
N HIS A 150 15.03 14.62 7.18
CA HIS A 150 14.90 16.03 7.58
C HIS A 150 14.81 16.95 6.36
N ALA A 151 14.27 18.15 6.61
CA ALA A 151 14.20 19.24 5.65
C ALA A 151 14.69 20.52 6.34
N LEU A 152 15.39 21.36 5.57
CA LEU A 152 15.83 22.66 6.06
C LEU A 152 14.66 23.65 6.06
N SER A 153 14.41 24.28 7.21
CA SER A 153 13.53 25.43 7.35
C SER A 153 14.38 26.69 7.49
N SER A 154 14.40 27.56 6.49
CA SER A 154 15.23 28.78 6.48
C SER A 154 14.43 30.07 6.30
N PRO A 155 14.93 31.21 6.81
CA PRO A 155 14.33 32.52 6.57
C PRO A 155 14.26 32.83 5.07
N GLY A 156 13.16 33.42 4.61
CA GLY A 156 12.95 33.78 3.21
C GLY A 156 12.60 32.61 2.28
N SER A 157 12.55 31.37 2.79
CA SER A 157 12.06 30.21 2.03
C SER A 157 10.54 30.23 1.88
N PRO A 158 9.98 29.48 0.91
CA PRO A 158 8.55 29.25 0.83
C PRO A 158 7.99 28.68 2.15
N PRO A 159 6.71 28.95 2.47
CA PRO A 159 6.11 28.49 3.73
C PRO A 159 6.01 26.96 3.80
N TYR A 160 5.98 26.28 2.66
CA TYR A 160 5.99 24.82 2.57
C TYR A 160 7.40 24.30 2.32
N PHE A 161 7.74 23.20 2.99
CA PHE A 161 9.00 22.49 2.82
C PHE A 161 8.75 20.98 2.79
N ALA A 162 9.69 20.24 2.22
CA ALA A 162 9.67 18.79 2.20
C ALA A 162 11.09 18.23 2.25
N SER A 163 11.24 17.05 2.84
CA SER A 163 12.50 16.33 2.80
C SER A 163 12.66 15.58 1.49
N GLN A 164 13.90 15.22 1.16
CA GLN A 164 14.13 14.21 0.14
C GLN A 164 13.65 12.84 0.69
N PRO A 165 12.96 12.02 -0.13
CA PRO A 165 12.60 10.68 0.27
C PRO A 165 13.83 9.85 0.64
N LEU A 166 13.85 9.32 1.87
CA LEU A 166 14.92 8.47 2.36
C LEU A 166 14.48 7.01 2.29
N ARG A 167 15.15 6.19 1.48
CA ARG A 167 14.98 4.74 1.50
C ARG A 167 15.87 4.12 2.59
N ALA A 168 15.29 3.29 3.43
CA ALA A 168 15.98 2.56 4.50
C ALA A 168 15.52 1.09 4.55
N THR A 169 16.41 0.22 4.99
CA THR A 169 16.09 -1.20 5.26
C THR A 169 15.28 -1.31 6.54
N VAL A 170 14.21 -2.11 6.51
CA VAL A 170 13.45 -2.46 7.72
C VAL A 170 14.25 -3.48 8.50
N ALA A 171 14.64 -3.13 9.73
CA ALA A 171 15.41 -4.01 10.63
C ALA A 171 14.62 -4.46 11.86
N PHE A 172 13.49 -3.79 12.15
CA PHE A 172 12.66 -4.03 13.33
C PHE A 172 11.19 -4.10 12.91
N PRO A 173 10.33 -4.78 13.67
CA PRO A 173 8.91 -4.95 13.32
C PRO A 173 8.06 -3.69 13.61
N ARG A 174 8.57 -2.78 14.46
CA ARG A 174 7.87 -1.56 14.86
C ARG A 174 8.85 -0.44 15.15
N TYR A 175 8.51 0.76 14.70
CA TYR A 175 9.23 1.99 15.01
C TYR A 175 8.31 3.00 15.70
N ARG A 176 8.87 3.77 16.63
CA ARG A 176 8.28 4.95 17.26
C ARG A 176 8.64 6.16 16.42
N VAL A 177 7.69 7.08 16.22
CA VAL A 177 7.92 8.29 15.44
C VAL A 177 8.15 9.46 16.38
N LEU A 178 9.33 10.06 16.27
CA LEU A 178 9.74 11.24 17.04
C LEU A 178 9.98 12.39 16.06
N LEU A 179 9.54 13.59 16.41
CA LEU A 179 9.72 14.79 15.59
C LEU A 179 10.56 15.83 16.34
N TYR A 180 11.39 16.54 15.59
CA TYR A 180 12.15 17.67 16.09
C TYR A 180 12.04 18.87 15.14
N ASN A 181 12.31 20.05 15.68
CA ASN A 181 12.31 21.29 14.93
C ASN A 181 13.38 22.21 15.51
N ALA A 182 14.55 22.23 14.88
CA ALA A 182 15.69 23.03 15.29
C ALA A 182 15.58 24.53 14.90
N SER A 183 14.48 24.94 14.24
CA SER A 183 14.18 26.35 13.96
C SER A 183 13.64 27.09 15.20
N ASP A 184 13.35 28.38 15.05
CA ASP A 184 12.85 29.24 16.12
C ASP A 184 11.32 29.44 16.11
N ARG A 185 10.59 28.77 15.21
CA ARG A 185 9.13 28.88 15.06
C ARG A 185 8.46 27.52 15.03
N THR A 186 7.25 27.43 15.57
CA THR A 186 6.42 26.22 15.46
C THR A 186 6.09 25.93 14.00
N VAL A 187 6.17 24.66 13.63
CA VAL A 187 5.85 24.15 12.29
C VAL A 187 4.79 23.06 12.39
N ALA A 188 3.99 22.92 11.35
CA ALA A 188 3.05 21.81 11.20
C ALA A 188 3.69 20.78 10.24
N VAL A 189 3.77 19.51 10.65
CA VAL A 189 4.49 18.46 9.90
C VAL A 189 3.59 17.26 9.68
N THR A 190 3.62 16.73 8.46
CA THR A 190 3.03 15.45 8.08
C THR A 190 4.15 14.51 7.69
N VAL A 191 4.13 13.28 8.23
CA VAL A 191 5.11 12.23 7.90
C VAL A 191 4.45 11.19 7.01
N TYR A 192 5.16 10.81 5.95
CA TYR A 192 4.77 9.75 5.05
C TYR A 192 5.79 8.63 5.15
N VAL A 193 5.31 7.41 5.35
CA VAL A 193 6.12 6.20 5.31
C VAL A 193 5.49 5.24 4.31
N TYR A 194 6.25 4.87 3.29
CA TYR A 194 5.86 3.85 2.34
C TYR A 194 6.68 2.59 2.58
N LEU A 195 6.02 1.50 2.95
CA LEU A 195 6.65 0.20 3.15
C LEU A 195 6.61 -0.59 1.85
N THR A 196 7.69 -1.32 1.55
CA THR A 196 7.86 -2.11 0.33
C THR A 196 8.78 -3.31 0.59
N ASN A 197 8.76 -4.29 -0.30
CA ASN A 197 9.80 -5.31 -0.37
C ASN A 197 10.92 -4.91 -1.34
#